data_AF-A0A926VWW5-F1
#
_entry.id   AF-A0A926VWW5-F1
#
_cell.length_a   1.000
_cell.length_b   1.000
_cell.length_c   1.000
_cell.angle_alpha   90.00
_cell.angle_beta   90.00
_cell.angle_gamma   90.00
#
_symmetry.space_group_name_H-M   'P 1'
#
loop_
_entity.id
_entity.type
_entity.pdbx_description
1 polymer ?
#
loop_
_entity_poly.entity_id
_entity_poly.type
_entity_poly.pdbx_seq_one_letter_code
_entity_poly.pdbx_strand_id
1 'polypeptide(L)' 'MWAAVVAVRKQQPTQIVIAVPAAAPETCYELKVEVDKIVSVSTPSPFQSVGL' A
#
# COMPACT_ATOMS: atom_id res chain seq x y z
N MET A 1 -0.83 1.25 6.73
CA MET A 1 -1.33 2.17 5.68
C MET A 1 -2.83 2.44 5.74
N TRP A 2 -3.70 1.57 6.25
CA TRP A 2 -5.16 1.81 6.31
C TRP A 2 -5.57 3.17 6.86
N ALA A 3 -5.03 3.59 8.01
CA ALA A 3 -5.39 4.88 8.60
C ALA A 3 -5.14 6.07 7.65
N ALA A 4 -4.03 6.02 6.89
CA ALA A 4 -3.72 7.04 5.88
C ALA A 4 -4.73 7.00 4.72
N VAL A 5 -5.09 5.81 4.23
CA VAL A 5 -6.10 5.65 3.17
C VAL A 5 -7.45 6.23 3.62
N VAL A 6 -7.91 5.87 4.83
CA VAL A 6 -9.17 6.38 5.39
C VAL A 6 -9.15 7.91 5.53
N ALA A 7 -8.04 8.48 6.01
CA ALA A 7 -7.90 9.92 6.16
C ALA A 7 -7.91 10.64 4.80
N VAL A 8 -7.19 10.12 3.82
CA VAL A 8 -7.11 10.71 2.47
C VAL A 8 -8.44 10.57 1.73
N ARG A 9 -9.15 9.44 1.87
CA ARG A 9 -10.46 9.23 1.23
C ARG A 9 -11.50 10.29 1.65
N LYS A 10 -11.46 10.76 2.89
CA LYS A 10 -12.34 11.85 3.39
C LYS A 10 -12.12 13.19 2.68
N GLN A 11 -10.97 13.37 2.04
CA GLN A 11 -10.65 14.58 1.26
C GLN A 11 -11.22 14.52 -0.17
N GLN A 12 -11.94 13.44 -0.52
CA GLN A 12 -12.54 13.21 -1.84
C GLN A 12 -11.55 13.36 -3.02
N PRO A 13 -10.38 12.70 -2.97
CA PRO A 13 -9.45 12.72 -4.10
C PRO A 13 -10.05 11.98 -5.30
N THR A 14 -9.58 12.33 -6.50
CA THR A 14 -9.96 11.61 -7.71
C THR A 14 -9.39 10.19 -7.74
N GLN A 15 -8.21 9.97 -7.14
CA GLN A 15 -7.55 8.66 -7.03
C GLN A 15 -6.64 8.60 -5.79
N ILE A 16 -6.46 7.40 -5.24
CA ILE A 16 -5.53 7.08 -4.16
C ILE A 16 -4.51 6.05 -4.68
N VAL A 17 -3.24 6.43 -4.68
CA VAL A 17 -2.13 5.56 -5.07
C VAL A 17 -1.16 5.41 -3.90
N ILE A 18 -0.87 4.16 -3.52
CA ILE A 18 0.19 3.86 -2.55
C ILE A 18 1.48 3.57 -3.32
N ALA A 19 2.56 4.31 -3.03
CA ALA A 19 3.88 4.10 -3.61
C ALA A 19 4.90 3.83 -2.49
N VAL A 20 5.59 2.68 -2.55
CA VAL A 20 6.54 2.26 -1.51
C VAL A 20 7.76 1.52 -2.10
N PRO A 21 8.94 1.57 -1.46
CA PRO A 21 10.11 0.81 -1.93
C PRO A 21 9.96 -0.71 -1.79
N ALA A 22 9.31 -1.17 -0.72
CA ALA A 22 9.10 -2.58 -0.43
C ALA A 22 7.75 -2.80 0.25
N ALA A 23 7.08 -3.91 -0.05
CA ALA A 23 5.83 -4.31 0.60
C ALA A 23 5.72 -5.84 0.70
N ALA A 24 5.01 -6.32 1.73
CA ALA A 24 4.63 -7.72 1.81
C ALA A 24 3.55 -8.04 0.76
N PRO A 25 3.61 -9.19 0.06
CA PRO A 25 2.58 -9.60 -0.90
C PRO A 25 1.16 -9.57 -0.32
N GLU A 26 1.00 -10.00 0.93
CA GLU A 26 -0.27 -10.07 1.64
C GLU A 26 -0.82 -8.66 1.88
N THR A 27 0.03 -7.74 2.35
CA THR A 27 -0.35 -6.33 2.52
C THR A 27 -0.77 -5.67 1.21
N CYS A 28 -0.09 -5.97 0.09
CA CYS A 28 -0.51 -5.49 -1.23
C CYS A 28 -1.89 -6.03 -1.62
N TYR A 29 -2.17 -7.31 -1.37
CA TYR A 29 -3.46 -7.92 -1.69
C TYR A 29 -4.59 -7.29 -0.86
N GLU A 30 -4.40 -7.17 0.45
CA GLU A 30 -5.41 -6.63 1.36
C GLU A 30 -5.72 -5.15 1.09
N LEU A 31 -4.74 -4.34 0.72
CA LEU A 31 -4.95 -2.92 0.45
C LEU A 31 -5.49 -2.65 -0.96
N LYS A 32 -5.35 -3.59 -1.90
CA LYS A 32 -5.75 -3.39 -3.31
C LYS A 32 -7.26 -3.17 -3.47
N VAL A 33 -8.07 -3.63 -2.52
CA VAL A 33 -9.53 -3.38 -2.51
C VAL A 33 -9.88 -1.97 -2.02
N GLU A 34 -8.96 -1.32 -1.30
CA GLU A 34 -9.18 -0.03 -0.64
C GLU A 34 -8.53 1.15 -1.38
N VAL A 35 -7.77 0.93 -2.44
CA VAL A 35 -7.08 1.98 -3.22
C VAL A 35 -7.11 1.68 -4.71
N ASP A 36 -6.92 2.71 -5.54
CA ASP A 36 -6.96 2.56 -6.99
C ASP A 36 -5.72 1.84 -7.54
N LYS A 37 -4.56 2.08 -6.91
CA LYS A 37 -3.31 1.44 -7.31
C LYS A 37 -2.31 1.33 -6.17
N ILE A 38 -1.53 0.26 -6.21
CA ILE A 38 -0.34 0.08 -5.39
C ILE A 38 0.86 -0.09 -6.32
N VAL A 39 1.93 0.64 -6.04
CA VAL A 39 3.22 0.56 -6.74
C VAL A 39 4.28 0.23 -5.70
N SER A 40 4.82 -0.99 -5.77
CA SER A 40 5.98 -1.42 -4.99
C SER A 40 7.17 -1.64 -5.92
N VAL A 41 8.37 -1.24 -5.48
CA VAL A 41 9.61 -1.55 -6.22
C VAL A 41 10.01 -3.00 -5.99
N SER A 42 9.81 -3.50 -4.77
CA SER A 42 10.03 -4.90 -4.40
C SER A 42 8.86 -5.47 -3.61
N THR A 43 8.53 -6.73 -3.87
CA THR A 43 7.51 -7.47 -3.12
C THR A 43 8.06 -8.86 -2.76
N PRO A 44 9.10 -8.94 -1.90
CA PRO A 44 9.79 -10.20 -1.63
C PRO A 44 8.89 -11.20 -0.89
N SER A 45 9.14 -12.48 -1.12
CA SER A 45 8.55 -13.58 -0.37
C SER A 45 9.66 -14.57 0.01
N PRO A 46 9.99 -14.73 1.31
CA PRO A 46 9.33 -14.11 2.46
C PRO A 46 9.66 -12.61 2.63
N PHE A 47 8.69 -11.83 3.12
CA PHE A 47 8.89 -10.45 3.56
C PHE A 47 9.23 -10.44 5.06
N GLN A 48 10.47 -10.08 5.42
CA GLN A 48 10.93 -10.15 6.82
C GLN A 48 10.72 -8.83 7.56
N SER A 49 11.46 -7.79 7.18
CA SER A 49 11.46 -6.49 7.85
C SER A 49 11.99 -5.42 6.90
N VAL A 50 11.65 -4.16 7.16
CA VAL A 50 12.22 -3.02 6.45
C VAL A 50 13.44 -2.54 7.22
N GLY A 51 14.59 -2.44 6.54
CA GLY A 51 15.82 -1.86 7.11
C GLY A 51 16.65 -2.81 7.99
N LEU A 52 16.44 -4.12 7.89
CA LEU A 52 17.36 -5.13 8.42
C LEU A 52 18.66 -5.19 7.62
#